data_AF-A0A7W1NEZ0-F1
#
_entry.id   AF-A0A7W1NEZ0-F1
#
_cell.length_a   1.000
_cell.length_b   1.000
_cell.length_c   1.000
_cell.angle_alpha   90.00
_cell.angle_beta   90.00
_cell.angle_gamma   90.00
#
_symmetry.space_group_name_H-M   'P 1'
#
loop_
_entity.id
_entity.type
_entity.pdbx_description
1 polymer ?
#
loop_
_entity_poly.entity_id
_entity_poly.type
_entity_poly.pdbx_seq_one_letter_code
_entity_poly.pdbx_strand_id
1 'polypeptide(L)'
;MAREAAMLGRSSRVDLVDRVRAPFSVSNFLMPASYDDAAKAYTLCDLSVGTFLELTPLPASVLSDGELEGYSDAIALALSRLPEHAIVQTMVVPWRNVDGDIDAYLAQGGDEHPVIATHERMVAEQYRSSVSKPLFAFQYGEGGFKTKRYRVLISIVIRPDDMVGGGKASLFDFVTSLVRRRTGPSVRRTPAEERYLTMRERLYKRLQEASRRLEGTLRTNHIAVRRLEPADLVACTQMLLYPESTLGRKPSYDPTQQLCAQIALGDLAVEPATGAVLTDGMVYKTLTMSAIPRSTTPGATTLPQASLGWFSLLDFIGDGFLTVSAHCKPVKDVRQFIDKRKTFVRGGFAMPAKVPQLLKDLELTSYWIETERRKMFDTQLTICVRGATELEAQERAEKVRDKAADVGIDCRVEQHYAPSAFFQSLPFGFAPTVPEARRLWMMPDRGVADLMPLFMQSRGTRRPQLLLHNRAGEPFALNPF
;
A
#
# COMPACT_ATOMS: atom_id res chain seq x y z
N MET A 1 -18.99 16.30 -31.70
CA MET A 1 -17.60 16.66 -31.33
C MET A 1 -17.46 17.96 -30.53
N ALA A 2 -18.32 18.99 -30.66
CA ALA A 2 -18.22 20.21 -29.83
C ALA A 2 -18.88 20.13 -28.42
N ARG A 3 -19.61 19.04 -28.11
CA ARG A 3 -20.31 18.84 -26.81
C ARG A 3 -19.50 18.06 -25.76
N GLU A 4 -18.49 17.30 -26.16
CA GLU A 4 -17.64 16.52 -25.22
C GLU A 4 -16.58 17.39 -24.54
N ALA A 5 -16.07 18.43 -25.22
CA ALA A 5 -15.07 19.35 -24.65
C ALA A 5 -15.63 20.26 -23.53
N ALA A 6 -16.94 20.45 -23.46
CA ALA A 6 -17.58 21.29 -22.45
C ALA A 6 -17.84 20.57 -21.11
N MET A 7 -17.82 19.23 -21.09
CA MET A 7 -18.00 18.46 -19.85
C MET A 7 -16.68 18.25 -19.08
N LEU A 8 -15.55 18.16 -19.78
CA LEU A 8 -14.21 18.08 -19.16
C LEU A 8 -13.79 19.36 -18.42
N GLY A 9 -14.48 20.48 -18.66
CA GLY A 9 -14.22 21.77 -17.99
C GLY A 9 -15.05 22.03 -16.73
N ARG A 10 -16.03 21.17 -16.40
CA ARG A 10 -16.88 21.33 -15.21
C ARG A 10 -16.51 20.43 -14.03
N SER A 11 -15.82 19.31 -14.27
CA SER A 11 -15.49 18.34 -13.20
C SER A 11 -14.33 18.77 -12.29
N SER A 12 -13.53 19.79 -12.65
CA SER A 12 -12.37 20.19 -11.83
C SER A 12 -12.66 21.29 -10.79
N ARG A 13 -13.86 21.89 -10.81
CA ARG A 13 -14.15 23.14 -10.06
C ARG A 13 -15.07 22.97 -8.84
N VAL A 14 -15.67 21.81 -8.63
CA VAL A 14 -16.68 21.60 -7.56
C VAL A 14 -16.09 20.93 -6.29
N ASP A 15 -14.93 20.26 -6.41
CA ASP A 15 -14.54 19.19 -5.48
C ASP A 15 -13.88 19.62 -4.15
N LEU A 16 -13.38 20.86 -4.03
CA LEU A 16 -12.73 21.32 -2.79
C LEU A 16 -13.71 22.01 -1.82
N VAL A 17 -14.82 22.55 -2.33
CA VAL A 17 -15.81 23.31 -1.54
C VAL A 17 -16.86 22.39 -0.90
N ASP A 18 -17.19 21.26 -1.54
CA ASP A 18 -18.23 20.34 -1.04
C ASP A 18 -17.78 19.50 0.17
N ARG A 19 -16.48 19.47 0.52
CA ARG A 19 -15.98 18.90 1.79
C ARG A 19 -16.59 19.55 3.04
N VAL A 20 -17.15 20.75 2.91
CA VAL A 20 -17.78 21.48 4.03
C VAL A 20 -19.19 20.97 4.34
N ARG A 21 -19.80 20.11 3.51
CA ARG A 21 -21.21 19.69 3.68
C ARG A 21 -21.42 18.46 4.57
N ALA A 22 -20.38 17.68 4.86
CA ALA A 22 -20.48 16.53 5.77
C ALA A 22 -19.29 16.51 6.74
N PRO A 23 -19.35 17.23 7.88
CA PRO A 23 -18.23 17.43 8.80
C PRO A 23 -17.65 16.13 9.42
N PHE A 24 -18.33 14.99 9.27
CA PHE A 24 -17.95 13.72 9.88
C PHE A 24 -17.83 12.53 8.90
N SER A 25 -17.76 12.78 7.59
CA SER A 25 -17.63 11.68 6.61
C SER A 25 -16.20 11.14 6.52
N VAL A 26 -16.07 9.80 6.43
CA VAL A 26 -14.80 9.09 6.14
C VAL A 26 -14.17 9.59 4.84
N SER A 27 -14.98 10.01 3.86
CA SER A 27 -14.51 10.55 2.58
C SER A 27 -13.57 11.75 2.74
N ASN A 28 -13.65 12.50 3.85
CA ASN A 28 -12.76 13.62 4.14
C ASN A 28 -11.32 13.18 4.45
N PHE A 29 -11.13 11.93 4.88
CA PHE A 29 -9.84 11.32 5.20
C PHE A 29 -9.29 10.46 4.04
N LEU A 30 -9.97 10.45 2.90
CA LEU A 30 -9.52 9.78 1.69
C LEU A 30 -8.95 10.79 0.70
N MET A 31 -7.86 10.40 0.04
CA MET A 31 -7.10 11.27 -0.86
C MET A 31 -7.52 11.25 -2.33
N PRO A 32 -7.91 10.11 -2.93
CA PRO A 32 -8.25 10.06 -4.35
C PRO A 32 -9.44 10.97 -4.69
N ALA A 33 -9.23 11.96 -5.56
CA ALA A 33 -10.29 12.85 -6.01
C ALA A 33 -10.83 12.42 -7.37
N SER A 34 -9.95 12.35 -8.37
CA SER A 34 -10.30 12.07 -9.76
C SER A 34 -9.21 11.25 -10.46
N TYR A 35 -9.53 10.75 -11.65
CA TYR A 35 -8.61 9.99 -12.49
C TYR A 35 -8.56 10.58 -13.91
N ASP A 36 -7.35 10.68 -14.47
CA ASP A 36 -7.09 11.11 -15.84
C ASP A 36 -6.68 9.89 -16.67
N ASP A 37 -7.57 9.45 -17.56
CA ASP A 37 -7.38 8.23 -18.35
C ASP A 37 -6.23 8.36 -19.37
N ALA A 38 -6.01 9.56 -19.91
CA ALA A 38 -4.93 9.80 -20.86
C ALA A 38 -3.57 9.79 -20.17
N ALA A 39 -3.48 10.39 -18.98
CA ALA A 39 -2.26 10.38 -18.19
C ALA A 39 -2.05 9.06 -17.43
N LYS A 40 -3.10 8.24 -17.29
CA LYS A 40 -3.19 7.06 -16.41
C LYS A 40 -2.73 7.41 -15.00
N ALA A 41 -3.30 8.49 -14.45
CA ALA A 41 -2.89 9.11 -13.20
C ALA A 41 -4.08 9.58 -12.36
N TYR A 42 -3.96 9.43 -11.05
CA TYR A 42 -4.89 9.95 -10.06
C TYR A 42 -4.49 11.36 -9.67
N THR A 43 -5.48 12.23 -9.50
CA THR A 43 -5.32 13.51 -8.81
C THR A 43 -5.87 13.36 -7.40
N LEU A 44 -5.07 13.78 -6.42
CA LEU A 44 -5.41 13.70 -5.01
C LEU A 44 -5.95 15.05 -4.51
N CYS A 45 -6.64 15.01 -3.38
CA CYS A 45 -7.31 16.19 -2.81
C CYS A 45 -6.35 17.30 -2.36
N ASP A 46 -5.07 16.98 -2.15
CA ASP A 46 -4.00 17.94 -1.85
C ASP A 46 -3.28 18.43 -3.12
N LEU A 47 -3.87 18.23 -4.30
CA LEU A 47 -3.32 18.55 -5.63
C LEU A 47 -2.08 17.74 -6.03
N SER A 48 -1.64 16.79 -5.21
CA SER A 48 -0.64 15.84 -5.63
C SER A 48 -1.21 14.87 -6.67
N VAL A 49 -0.31 14.21 -7.40
CA VAL A 49 -0.69 13.24 -8.42
C VAL A 49 -0.06 11.91 -8.10
N GLY A 50 -0.79 10.83 -8.38
CA GLY A 50 -0.31 9.50 -8.08
C GLY A 50 -0.67 8.46 -9.12
N THR A 51 0.03 7.34 -9.08
CA THR A 51 -0.28 6.13 -9.86
C THR A 51 -0.50 4.99 -8.87
N PHE A 52 -1.33 4.02 -9.26
CA PHE A 52 -1.60 2.83 -8.45
C PHE A 52 -1.36 1.58 -9.29
N LEU A 53 -0.52 0.69 -8.77
CA LEU A 53 0.00 -0.48 -9.45
C LEU A 53 -0.31 -1.72 -8.60
N GLU A 54 -0.64 -2.81 -9.26
CA GLU A 54 -0.67 -4.14 -8.69
C GLU A 54 0.51 -4.94 -9.22
N LEU A 55 1.15 -5.66 -8.31
CA LEU A 55 2.30 -6.49 -8.58
C LEU A 55 1.96 -7.95 -8.36
N THR A 56 2.51 -8.81 -9.22
CA THR A 56 2.60 -10.24 -8.94
C THR A 56 3.85 -10.47 -8.10
N PRO A 57 3.73 -10.90 -6.84
CA PRO A 57 4.89 -11.15 -5.99
C PRO A 57 5.75 -12.30 -6.55
N LEU A 58 7.06 -12.22 -6.33
CA LEU A 58 7.97 -13.28 -6.74
C LEU A 58 7.82 -14.50 -5.80
N PRO A 59 7.72 -15.72 -6.34
CA PRO A 59 7.72 -16.93 -5.54
C PRO A 59 9.12 -17.16 -4.97
N ALA A 60 9.36 -16.78 -3.72
CA ALA A 60 10.70 -16.89 -3.12
C ALA A 60 11.18 -18.34 -2.95
N SER A 61 10.27 -19.32 -2.98
CA SER A 61 10.62 -20.74 -2.88
C SER A 61 11.49 -21.27 -4.03
N VAL A 62 11.59 -20.53 -5.14
CA VAL A 62 12.43 -20.88 -6.30
C VAL A 62 13.65 -19.97 -6.44
N LEU A 63 13.87 -19.05 -5.50
CA LEU A 63 14.96 -18.09 -5.53
C LEU A 63 16.00 -18.44 -4.47
N SER A 64 17.28 -18.32 -4.83
CA SER A 64 18.39 -18.34 -3.89
C SER A 64 18.51 -17.02 -3.12
N ASP A 65 19.20 -17.04 -1.97
CA ASP A 65 19.44 -15.82 -1.17
C ASP A 65 20.13 -14.72 -1.99
N GLY A 66 21.10 -15.09 -2.84
CA GLY A 66 21.79 -14.14 -3.72
C GLY A 66 20.88 -13.52 -4.79
N GLU A 67 19.91 -14.27 -5.30
CA GLU A 67 18.89 -13.72 -6.22
C GLU A 67 17.94 -12.77 -5.49
N LEU A 68 17.51 -13.11 -4.27
CA LEU A 68 16.69 -12.23 -3.43
C LEU A 68 17.38 -10.90 -3.14
N GLU A 69 18.67 -10.94 -2.79
CA GLU A 69 19.49 -9.75 -2.59
C GLU A 69 19.64 -8.94 -3.89
N GLY A 70 19.91 -9.60 -5.02
CA GLY A 70 20.01 -8.96 -6.34
C GLY A 70 18.72 -8.24 -6.74
N TYR A 71 17.56 -8.84 -6.47
CA TYR A 71 16.27 -8.21 -6.68
C TYR A 71 16.06 -7.01 -5.76
N SER A 72 16.36 -7.14 -4.46
CA SER A 72 16.26 -6.03 -3.51
C SER A 72 17.13 -4.85 -3.93
N ASP A 73 18.37 -5.11 -4.38
CA ASP A 73 19.28 -4.07 -4.88
C ASP A 73 18.76 -3.38 -6.15
N ALA A 74 18.15 -4.13 -7.07
CA ALA A 74 17.53 -3.56 -8.25
C ALA A 74 16.36 -2.63 -7.88
N ILE A 75 15.53 -3.03 -6.92
CA ILE A 75 14.42 -2.23 -6.40
C ILE A 75 14.95 -0.98 -5.69
N ALA A 76 15.97 -1.11 -4.84
CA ALA A 76 16.63 0.00 -4.16
C ALA A 76 17.15 1.04 -5.18
N LEU A 77 17.80 0.58 -6.25
CA LEU A 77 18.27 1.46 -7.32
C LEU A 77 17.12 2.20 -8.03
N ALA A 78 15.98 1.54 -8.22
CA ALA A 78 14.79 2.18 -8.77
C ALA A 78 14.23 3.25 -7.82
N LEU A 79 14.16 2.95 -6.52
CA LEU A 79 13.74 3.91 -5.49
C LEU A 79 14.68 5.13 -5.47
N SER A 80 15.99 4.93 -5.57
CA SER A 80 16.98 6.02 -5.62
C SER A 80 16.82 6.93 -6.85
N ARG A 81 16.09 6.51 -7.88
CA ARG A 81 15.81 7.33 -9.09
C ARG A 81 14.50 8.10 -9.03
N LEU A 82 13.73 7.95 -7.96
CA LEU A 82 12.49 8.71 -7.76
C LEU A 82 12.79 10.20 -7.60
N PRO A 83 11.88 11.12 -7.95
CA PRO A 83 12.08 12.54 -7.68
C PRO A 83 12.07 12.82 -6.17
N GLU A 84 12.72 13.90 -5.74
CA GLU A 84 12.59 14.38 -4.37
C GLU A 84 11.11 14.64 -4.03
N HIS A 85 10.73 14.40 -2.77
CA HIS A 85 9.34 14.47 -2.28
C HIS A 85 8.36 13.45 -2.86
N ALA A 86 8.84 12.51 -3.69
CA ALA A 86 8.04 11.35 -4.06
C ALA A 86 7.72 10.53 -2.81
N ILE A 87 6.52 9.99 -2.75
CA ILE A 87 6.09 9.03 -1.74
C ILE A 87 5.85 7.72 -2.47
N VAL A 88 6.45 6.65 -1.97
CA VAL A 88 6.12 5.29 -2.40
C VAL A 88 5.47 4.59 -1.24
N GLN A 89 4.28 4.04 -1.48
CA GLN A 89 3.58 3.23 -0.51
C GLN A 89 3.41 1.85 -1.11
N THR A 90 3.90 0.84 -0.42
CA THR A 90 3.66 -0.57 -0.76
C THR A 90 2.76 -1.19 0.28
N MET A 91 1.86 -2.04 -0.18
CA MET A 91 0.82 -2.63 0.65
C MET A 91 0.63 -4.08 0.25
N VAL A 92 0.42 -4.93 1.26
CA VAL A 92 -0.06 -6.30 1.05
C VAL A 92 -1.40 -6.44 1.73
N VAL A 93 -2.41 -6.82 0.94
CA VAL A 93 -3.79 -6.94 1.39
C VAL A 93 -4.28 -8.37 1.18
N PRO A 94 -4.91 -9.00 2.19
CA PRO A 94 -5.65 -10.23 1.98
C PRO A 94 -6.87 -9.93 1.11
N TRP A 95 -6.96 -10.60 -0.03
CA TRP A 95 -8.02 -10.39 -1.00
C TRP A 95 -9.08 -11.48 -0.87
N ARG A 96 -10.28 -11.08 -0.44
CA ARG A 96 -11.40 -12.00 -0.22
C ARG A 96 -12.36 -12.12 -1.40
N ASN A 97 -12.37 -11.14 -2.31
CA ASN A 97 -13.29 -11.12 -3.44
C ASN A 97 -12.73 -11.94 -4.62
N VAL A 98 -12.85 -13.25 -4.55
CA VAL A 98 -12.33 -14.18 -5.57
C VAL A 98 -13.35 -14.54 -6.65
N ASP A 99 -14.60 -14.10 -6.52
CA ASP A 99 -15.69 -14.54 -7.40
C ASP A 99 -15.43 -14.20 -8.87
N GLY A 100 -14.88 -13.01 -9.16
CA GLY A 100 -14.55 -12.64 -10.54
C GLY A 100 -13.50 -13.56 -11.18
N ASP A 101 -12.49 -14.00 -10.43
CA ASP A 101 -11.45 -14.90 -10.92
C ASP A 101 -11.96 -16.34 -11.02
N ILE A 102 -12.84 -16.74 -10.12
CA ILE A 102 -13.51 -18.04 -10.17
C ILE A 102 -14.46 -18.09 -11.37
N ASP A 103 -15.23 -17.03 -11.63
CA ASP A 103 -16.09 -16.93 -12.80
C ASP A 103 -15.25 -16.97 -14.08
N ALA A 104 -14.09 -16.31 -14.12
CA ALA A 104 -13.16 -16.37 -15.24
C ALA A 104 -12.54 -17.77 -15.42
N TYR A 105 -12.19 -18.46 -14.32
CA TYR A 105 -11.71 -19.85 -14.33
C TYR A 105 -12.79 -20.80 -14.88
N LEU A 106 -14.02 -20.69 -14.38
CA LEU A 106 -15.15 -21.50 -14.84
C LEU A 106 -15.51 -21.21 -16.31
N ALA A 107 -15.32 -19.98 -16.78
CA ALA A 107 -15.51 -19.62 -18.18
C ALA A 107 -14.41 -20.16 -19.11
N GLN A 108 -13.23 -20.52 -18.57
CA GLN A 108 -12.16 -21.20 -19.31
C GLN A 108 -12.31 -22.73 -19.30
N GLY A 109 -12.99 -23.26 -18.28
CA GLY A 109 -13.37 -24.68 -18.17
C GLY A 109 -14.30 -25.08 -19.30
N GLY A 110 -13.93 -26.11 -20.05
CA GLY A 110 -14.71 -26.57 -21.20
C GLY A 110 -16.02 -27.23 -20.76
N ASP A 111 -17.16 -26.70 -21.24
CA ASP A 111 -18.51 -27.27 -21.08
C ASP A 111 -18.68 -28.67 -21.72
N GLU A 112 -17.63 -29.22 -22.33
CA GLU A 112 -17.71 -30.40 -23.19
C GLU A 112 -17.92 -31.72 -22.43
N HIS A 113 -17.57 -31.79 -21.12
CA HIS A 113 -17.72 -33.02 -20.34
C HIS A 113 -18.33 -32.80 -18.94
N PRO A 114 -19.51 -33.37 -18.61
CA PRO A 114 -20.23 -33.12 -17.35
C PRO A 114 -19.44 -33.40 -16.07
N VAL A 115 -18.55 -34.40 -16.09
CA VAL A 115 -17.72 -34.77 -14.93
C VAL A 115 -16.64 -33.72 -14.67
N ILE A 116 -16.04 -33.16 -15.72
CA ILE A 116 -15.00 -32.13 -15.61
C ILE A 116 -15.66 -30.84 -15.11
N ALA A 117 -16.78 -30.43 -15.71
CA ALA A 117 -17.54 -29.27 -15.24
C ALA A 117 -17.99 -29.40 -13.78
N THR A 118 -18.38 -30.60 -13.32
CA THR A 118 -18.73 -30.83 -11.91
C THR A 118 -17.50 -30.70 -11.00
N HIS A 119 -16.36 -31.26 -11.41
CA HIS A 119 -15.11 -31.15 -10.66
C HIS A 119 -14.63 -29.69 -10.57
N GLU A 120 -14.63 -28.95 -11.68
CA GLU A 120 -14.23 -27.54 -11.71
C GLU A 120 -15.14 -26.67 -10.82
N ARG A 121 -16.45 -26.95 -10.78
CA ARG A 121 -17.38 -26.30 -9.84
C ARG A 121 -17.07 -26.65 -8.39
N MET A 122 -16.78 -27.91 -8.07
CA MET A 122 -16.38 -28.32 -6.71
C MET A 122 -15.07 -27.64 -6.29
N VAL A 123 -14.10 -27.55 -7.19
CA VAL A 123 -12.84 -26.84 -6.97
C VAL A 123 -13.12 -25.36 -6.73
N ALA A 124 -13.91 -24.71 -7.58
CA ALA A 124 -14.33 -23.32 -7.41
C ALA A 124 -15.01 -23.07 -6.05
N GLU A 125 -15.93 -23.95 -5.63
CA GLU A 125 -16.61 -23.85 -4.34
C GLU A 125 -15.67 -24.08 -3.15
N GLN A 126 -14.70 -24.98 -3.31
CA GLN A 126 -13.62 -25.18 -2.34
C GLN A 126 -12.73 -23.92 -2.24
N TYR A 127 -12.41 -23.28 -3.36
CA TYR A 127 -11.69 -22.00 -3.36
C TYR A 127 -12.49 -20.91 -2.62
N ARG A 128 -13.78 -20.71 -2.96
CA ARG A 128 -14.66 -19.76 -2.27
C ARG A 128 -14.69 -19.99 -0.75
N SER A 129 -14.89 -21.24 -0.33
CA SER A 129 -14.97 -21.59 1.09
C SER A 129 -13.63 -21.56 1.83
N SER A 130 -12.50 -21.62 1.12
CA SER A 130 -11.16 -21.58 1.74
C SER A 130 -10.70 -20.15 2.09
N VAL A 131 -11.15 -19.15 1.34
CA VAL A 131 -10.77 -17.74 1.50
C VAL A 131 -11.36 -17.12 2.78
N SER A 132 -12.45 -17.69 3.31
CA SER A 132 -13.12 -17.23 4.53
C SER A 132 -12.64 -17.89 5.83
N LYS A 133 -11.80 -18.94 5.77
CA LYS A 133 -11.40 -19.71 6.96
C LYS A 133 -10.18 -19.09 7.68
N PRO A 134 -10.23 -18.93 9.02
CA PRO A 134 -9.08 -18.44 9.80
C PRO A 134 -7.93 -19.47 9.86
N LEU A 135 -6.68 -18.99 9.85
CA LEU A 135 -5.46 -19.81 9.76
C LEU A 135 -5.27 -20.84 10.89
N PHE A 136 -5.78 -20.56 12.10
CA PHE A 136 -5.52 -21.36 13.30
C PHE A 136 -6.58 -22.41 13.62
N ALA A 137 -7.67 -22.51 12.83
CA ALA A 137 -8.74 -23.49 13.06
C ALA A 137 -8.37 -24.95 12.69
N PHE A 138 -7.18 -25.18 12.13
CA PHE A 138 -6.73 -26.51 11.69
C PHE A 138 -5.55 -27.01 12.54
N GLN A 139 -5.78 -27.20 13.83
CA GLN A 139 -5.01 -28.17 14.60
C GLN A 139 -5.64 -29.54 14.35
N TYR A 140 -4.85 -30.45 13.75
CA TYR A 140 -5.12 -31.88 13.55
C TYR A 140 -6.06 -32.31 12.38
N GLY A 141 -5.47 -32.95 11.36
CA GLY A 141 -6.13 -34.03 10.61
C GLY A 141 -6.81 -33.71 9.27
N GLU A 142 -7.36 -32.52 9.06
CA GLU A 142 -8.13 -32.25 7.83
C GLU A 142 -7.26 -31.69 6.69
N GLY A 143 -7.06 -32.50 5.65
CA GLY A 143 -6.31 -32.17 4.43
C GLY A 143 -6.99 -31.12 3.53
N GLY A 144 -7.24 -29.92 4.05
CA GLY A 144 -7.86 -28.82 3.31
C GLY A 144 -6.90 -27.98 2.45
N PHE A 145 -7.42 -27.45 1.33
CA PHE A 145 -6.80 -26.41 0.53
C PHE A 145 -6.67 -25.11 1.33
N LYS A 146 -5.46 -24.53 1.36
CA LYS A 146 -5.19 -23.20 1.94
C LYS A 146 -5.01 -22.22 0.79
N THR A 147 -5.93 -21.27 0.59
CA THR A 147 -5.68 -20.18 -0.36
C THR A 147 -5.94 -18.85 0.33
N LYS A 148 -4.86 -18.26 0.87
CA LYS A 148 -4.86 -16.83 1.16
C LYS A 148 -4.35 -16.13 -0.06
N ARG A 149 -5.24 -15.44 -0.75
CA ARG A 149 -4.85 -14.57 -1.83
C ARG A 149 -4.40 -13.25 -1.24
N TYR A 150 -3.21 -12.83 -1.62
CA TYR A 150 -2.72 -11.50 -1.31
C TYR A 150 -2.63 -10.70 -2.60
N ARG A 151 -3.00 -9.42 -2.52
CA ARG A 151 -2.67 -8.44 -3.55
C ARG A 151 -1.53 -7.57 -3.03
N VAL A 152 -0.49 -7.44 -3.84
CA VAL A 152 0.63 -6.54 -3.56
C VAL A 152 0.40 -5.28 -4.38
N LEU A 153 0.20 -4.17 -3.69
CA LEU A 153 -0.17 -2.89 -4.28
C LEU A 153 0.96 -1.90 -4.05
N ILE A 154 1.26 -1.08 -5.06
CA ILE A 154 2.21 0.03 -4.95
C ILE A 154 1.52 1.30 -5.42
N SER A 155 1.61 2.37 -4.64
CA SER A 155 1.36 3.72 -5.12
C SER A 155 2.63 4.55 -5.15
N ILE A 156 2.75 5.38 -6.19
CA ILE A 156 3.75 6.47 -6.22
C ILE A 156 2.97 7.77 -6.25
N VAL A 157 3.31 8.70 -5.36
CA VAL A 157 2.71 10.04 -5.30
C VAL A 157 3.80 11.08 -5.46
N ILE A 158 3.55 12.09 -6.29
CA ILE A 158 4.40 13.27 -6.43
C ILE A 158 3.65 14.49 -5.95
N ARG A 159 4.21 15.15 -4.92
CA ARG A 159 3.67 16.38 -4.37
C ARG A 159 4.13 17.61 -5.16
N PRO A 160 3.32 18.68 -5.20
CA PRO A 160 3.77 19.96 -5.74
C PRO A 160 4.95 20.51 -4.95
N ASP A 161 5.99 21.01 -5.63
CA ASP A 161 7.18 21.58 -5.00
C ASP A 161 6.83 22.78 -4.08
N ASP A 162 5.79 23.55 -4.45
CA ASP A 162 5.31 24.72 -3.69
C ASP A 162 4.58 24.37 -2.38
N MET A 163 4.29 23.10 -2.13
CA MET A 163 3.66 22.60 -0.90
C MET A 163 4.65 22.00 0.11
N VAL A 164 5.92 21.86 -0.29
CA VAL A 164 6.95 21.15 0.46
C VAL A 164 7.40 21.90 1.73
N GLY A 165 7.09 23.19 1.86
CA GLY A 165 7.56 24.04 2.97
C GLY A 165 6.53 24.40 4.06
N GLY A 166 5.33 23.82 4.06
CA GLY A 166 4.32 24.13 5.10
C GLY A 166 3.78 25.57 5.08
N GLY A 167 4.01 26.33 4.00
CA GLY A 167 3.44 27.66 3.84
C GLY A 167 1.93 27.58 3.64
N LYS A 168 1.16 27.85 4.70
CA LYS A 168 -0.32 27.92 4.67
C LYS A 168 -0.87 28.90 3.62
N ALA A 169 -0.05 29.85 3.18
CA ALA A 169 -0.44 30.88 2.22
C ALA A 169 -0.65 30.33 0.79
N SER A 170 0.19 29.42 0.28
CA SER A 170 0.14 29.10 -1.16
C SER A 170 -1.11 28.33 -1.60
N LEU A 171 -1.52 27.31 -0.84
CA LEU A 171 -2.69 26.50 -1.18
C LEU A 171 -4.01 27.21 -0.85
N PHE A 172 -4.08 27.91 0.28
CA PHE A 172 -5.31 28.63 0.67
C PHE A 172 -5.54 29.85 -0.23
N ASP A 173 -4.50 30.60 -0.59
CA ASP A 173 -4.62 31.72 -1.55
C ASP A 173 -4.97 31.20 -2.96
N PHE A 174 -4.40 30.06 -3.35
CA PHE A 174 -4.71 29.40 -4.62
C PHE A 174 -6.17 28.89 -4.67
N VAL A 175 -6.63 28.15 -3.65
CA VAL A 175 -8.00 27.64 -3.56
C VAL A 175 -9.00 28.80 -3.43
N THR A 176 -8.72 29.81 -2.60
CA THR A 176 -9.60 30.99 -2.48
C THR A 176 -9.66 31.81 -3.77
N SER A 177 -8.58 31.86 -4.56
CA SER A 177 -8.58 32.49 -5.89
C SER A 177 -9.46 31.75 -6.91
N LEU A 178 -9.56 30.42 -6.80
CA LEU A 178 -10.48 29.60 -7.60
C LEU A 178 -11.94 29.75 -7.15
N VAL A 179 -12.18 29.90 -5.84
CA VAL A 179 -13.52 29.99 -5.25
C VAL A 179 -14.15 31.39 -5.39
N ARG A 180 -13.35 32.46 -5.50
CA ARG A 180 -13.82 33.87 -5.55
C ARG A 180 -14.61 34.28 -6.81
N ARG A 181 -15.00 33.36 -7.72
CA ARG A 181 -15.93 33.65 -8.83
C ARG A 181 -17.20 32.78 -8.77
N ARG A 182 -18.16 33.23 -7.98
CA ARG A 182 -19.56 33.25 -8.43
C ARG A 182 -19.74 34.52 -9.29
N THR A 183 -20.58 34.43 -10.30
CA THR A 183 -21.06 35.51 -11.21
C THR A 183 -20.12 35.93 -12.34
N GLY A 184 -20.34 35.37 -13.54
CA GLY A 184 -19.88 35.96 -14.81
C GLY A 184 -19.54 34.94 -15.92
N PRO A 185 -20.21 34.96 -17.08
CA PRO A 185 -19.88 34.11 -18.22
C PRO A 185 -18.75 34.76 -19.03
N SER A 186 -17.49 34.57 -18.60
CA SER A 186 -16.32 34.95 -19.41
C SER A 186 -15.34 33.79 -19.49
N VAL A 187 -15.12 33.29 -20.71
CA VAL A 187 -14.42 32.05 -21.11
C VAL A 187 -12.88 32.14 -21.02
N ARG A 188 -12.30 33.23 -20.49
CA ARG A 188 -10.84 33.31 -20.32
C ARG A 188 -10.40 32.57 -19.05
N ARG A 189 -9.53 31.57 -19.23
CA ARG A 189 -8.81 30.92 -18.12
C ARG A 189 -8.10 32.00 -17.31
N THR A 190 -8.21 31.94 -15.99
CA THR A 190 -7.49 32.90 -15.16
C THR A 190 -6.00 32.55 -15.14
N PRO A 191 -5.09 33.51 -14.86
CA PRO A 191 -3.68 33.20 -14.67
C PRO A 191 -3.43 32.13 -13.59
N ALA A 192 -4.31 32.02 -12.59
CA ALA A 192 -4.24 30.98 -11.57
C ALA A 192 -4.58 29.59 -12.13
N GLU A 193 -5.58 29.50 -13.01
CA GLU A 193 -5.94 28.25 -13.69
C GLU A 193 -4.87 27.80 -14.68
N GLU A 194 -4.26 28.74 -15.42
CA GLU A 194 -3.13 28.43 -16.28
C GLU A 194 -1.94 27.90 -15.48
N ARG A 195 -1.59 28.57 -14.37
CA ARG A 195 -0.54 28.08 -13.44
C ARG A 195 -0.85 26.69 -12.91
N TYR A 196 -2.10 26.41 -12.54
CA TYR A 196 -2.52 25.10 -12.08
C TYR A 196 -2.36 24.02 -13.15
N LEU A 197 -2.83 24.29 -14.37
CA LEU A 197 -2.74 23.34 -15.47
C LEU A 197 -1.29 23.06 -15.81
N THR A 198 -0.44 24.09 -15.89
CA THR A 198 1.01 23.93 -16.11
C THR A 198 1.68 23.14 -14.99
N MET A 199 1.33 23.41 -13.72
CA MET A 199 1.82 22.64 -12.58
C MET A 199 1.39 21.17 -12.67
N ARG A 200 0.11 20.91 -12.95
CA ARG A 200 -0.45 19.56 -13.08
C ARG A 200 0.21 18.78 -14.21
N GLU A 201 0.40 19.39 -15.38
CA GLU A 201 1.11 18.79 -16.51
C GLU A 201 2.56 18.42 -16.15
N ARG A 202 3.27 19.32 -15.46
CA ARG A 202 4.63 19.04 -14.95
C ARG A 202 4.63 17.86 -13.97
N LEU A 203 3.65 17.80 -13.07
CA LEU A 203 3.52 16.72 -12.09
C LEU A 203 3.20 15.38 -12.77
N TYR A 204 2.28 15.36 -13.74
CA TYR A 204 1.98 14.16 -14.52
C TYR A 204 3.20 13.66 -15.29
N LYS A 205 3.97 14.56 -15.92
CA LYS A 205 5.21 14.16 -16.61
C LYS A 205 6.21 13.52 -15.64
N ARG A 206 6.44 14.14 -14.48
CA ARG A 206 7.31 13.58 -13.42
C ARG A 206 6.82 12.21 -12.94
N LEU A 207 5.51 12.05 -12.77
CA LEU A 207 4.89 10.81 -12.30
C LEU A 207 5.05 9.71 -13.34
N GLN A 208 4.79 10.01 -14.61
CA GLN A 208 4.96 9.07 -15.71
C GLN A 208 6.41 8.61 -15.84
N GLU A 209 7.37 9.53 -15.73
CA GLU A 209 8.81 9.18 -15.74
C GLU A 209 9.19 8.29 -14.55
N ALA A 210 8.73 8.63 -13.33
CA ALA A 210 8.99 7.84 -12.13
C ALA A 210 8.36 6.43 -12.21
N SER A 211 7.08 6.36 -12.59
CA SER A 211 6.33 5.11 -12.75
C SER A 211 6.95 4.23 -13.82
N ARG A 212 7.27 4.79 -15.00
CA ARG A 212 7.85 4.02 -16.11
C ARG A 212 9.22 3.44 -15.75
N ARG A 213 10.02 4.17 -14.96
CA ARG A 213 11.31 3.65 -14.45
C ARG A 213 11.12 2.51 -13.47
N LEU A 214 10.24 2.67 -12.47
CA LEU A 214 9.96 1.60 -11.51
C LEU A 214 9.38 0.37 -12.20
N GLU A 215 8.36 0.55 -13.04
CA GLU A 215 7.75 -0.52 -13.84
C GLU A 215 8.77 -1.23 -14.73
N GLY A 216 9.67 -0.47 -15.39
CA GLY A 216 10.75 -1.02 -16.19
C GLY A 216 11.67 -1.91 -15.36
N THR A 217 12.14 -1.43 -14.21
CA THR A 217 12.98 -2.23 -13.31
C THR A 217 12.25 -3.47 -12.80
N LEU A 218 10.99 -3.34 -12.36
CA LEU A 218 10.21 -4.48 -11.88
C LEU A 218 10.03 -5.55 -12.97
N ARG A 219 9.70 -5.14 -14.20
CA ARG A 219 9.51 -6.07 -15.33
C ARG A 219 10.81 -6.75 -15.76
N THR A 220 11.93 -6.03 -15.79
CA THR A 220 13.26 -6.63 -16.05
C THR A 220 13.62 -7.68 -14.99
N ASN A 221 13.08 -7.54 -13.78
CA ASN A 221 13.26 -8.47 -12.66
C ASN A 221 12.10 -9.46 -12.52
N HIS A 222 11.39 -9.77 -13.61
CA HIS A 222 10.30 -10.75 -13.66
C HIS A 222 9.10 -10.48 -12.74
N ILE A 223 8.98 -9.27 -12.18
CA ILE A 223 7.79 -8.85 -11.44
C ILE A 223 6.78 -8.29 -12.44
N ALA A 224 5.66 -8.99 -12.60
CA ALA A 224 4.57 -8.51 -13.44
C ALA A 224 3.90 -7.28 -12.79
N VAL A 225 3.61 -6.26 -13.60
CA VAL A 225 3.02 -5.00 -13.14
C VAL A 225 1.77 -4.67 -13.95
N ARG A 226 0.65 -4.48 -13.25
CA ARG A 226 -0.63 -4.01 -13.78
C ARG A 226 -0.95 -2.63 -13.20
N ARG A 227 -1.34 -1.67 -14.05
CA ARG A 227 -1.89 -0.39 -13.55
C ARG A 227 -3.34 -0.60 -13.11
N LEU A 228 -3.68 -0.09 -11.95
CA LEU A 228 -5.04 -0.19 -11.39
C LEU A 228 -5.89 0.99 -11.82
N GLU A 229 -7.05 0.67 -12.36
CA GLU A 229 -8.06 1.65 -12.78
C GLU A 229 -8.93 2.07 -11.58
N PRO A 230 -9.70 3.16 -11.68
CA PRO A 230 -10.49 3.68 -10.57
C PRO A 230 -11.39 2.67 -9.85
N ALA A 231 -12.01 1.75 -10.60
CA ALA A 231 -12.85 0.70 -10.03
C ALA A 231 -12.05 -0.25 -9.12
N ASP A 232 -10.81 -0.58 -9.49
CA ASP A 232 -9.91 -1.39 -8.66
C ASP A 232 -9.56 -0.66 -7.36
N LEU A 233 -9.26 0.64 -7.43
CA LEU A 233 -8.95 1.45 -6.25
C LEU A 233 -10.13 1.51 -5.28
N VAL A 234 -11.33 1.81 -5.78
CA VAL A 234 -12.56 1.85 -4.97
C VAL A 234 -12.78 0.50 -4.31
N ALA A 235 -12.71 -0.60 -5.06
CA ALA A 235 -12.87 -1.96 -4.54
C ALA A 235 -11.85 -2.28 -3.44
N CYS A 236 -10.57 -1.96 -3.66
CA CYS A 236 -9.50 -2.17 -2.69
C CYS A 236 -9.74 -1.39 -1.41
N THR A 237 -10.03 -0.09 -1.50
CA THR A 237 -10.23 0.74 -0.30
C THR A 237 -11.50 0.35 0.45
N GLN A 238 -12.59 0.02 -0.27
CA GLN A 238 -13.81 -0.50 0.35
C GLN A 238 -13.56 -1.82 1.07
N MET A 239 -12.78 -2.75 0.52
CA MET A 239 -12.48 -4.02 1.18
C MET A 239 -11.62 -3.84 2.45
N LEU A 240 -10.76 -2.83 2.48
CA LEU A 240 -9.95 -2.51 3.67
C LEU A 240 -10.81 -1.91 4.80
N LEU A 241 -11.72 -1.01 4.45
CA LEU A 241 -12.59 -0.30 5.40
C LEU A 241 -13.84 -1.11 5.78
N TYR A 242 -14.45 -1.80 4.83
CA TYR A 242 -15.75 -2.46 4.95
C TYR A 242 -15.70 -3.90 4.41
N PRO A 243 -14.90 -4.79 5.02
CA PRO A 243 -14.62 -6.12 4.50
C PRO A 243 -15.80 -7.10 4.44
N GLU A 244 -16.76 -7.01 5.36
CA GLU A 244 -17.95 -7.87 5.43
C GLU A 244 -19.04 -7.35 4.48
N SER A 245 -19.26 -6.04 4.45
CA SER A 245 -20.21 -5.38 3.55
C SER A 245 -19.84 -5.48 2.08
N THR A 246 -18.56 -5.72 1.76
CA THR A 246 -18.06 -5.84 0.39
C THR A 246 -17.91 -7.29 -0.09
N LEU A 247 -18.05 -8.26 0.80
CA LEU A 247 -17.87 -9.67 0.47
C LEU A 247 -18.90 -10.13 -0.58
N GLY A 248 -18.43 -10.74 -1.66
CA GLY A 248 -19.28 -11.23 -2.76
C GLY A 248 -19.96 -10.12 -3.58
N ARG A 249 -19.68 -8.84 -3.32
CA ARG A 249 -20.25 -7.73 -4.09
C ARG A 249 -19.30 -7.28 -5.19
N LYS A 250 -19.85 -7.00 -6.37
CA LYS A 250 -19.09 -6.36 -7.44
C LYS A 250 -18.92 -4.87 -7.11
N PRO A 251 -17.69 -4.33 -7.17
CA PRO A 251 -17.47 -2.90 -6.97
C PRO A 251 -18.18 -2.11 -8.07
N SER A 252 -19.00 -1.14 -7.70
CA SER A 252 -19.60 -0.18 -8.61
C SER A 252 -18.74 1.08 -8.67
N TYR A 253 -18.46 1.56 -9.88
CA TYR A 253 -17.75 2.81 -10.11
C TYR A 253 -18.53 3.69 -11.09
N ASP A 254 -18.76 4.94 -10.68
CA ASP A 254 -19.36 6.00 -11.48
C ASP A 254 -18.30 7.06 -11.82
N PRO A 255 -17.87 7.19 -13.08
CA PRO A 255 -16.85 8.16 -13.48
C PRO A 255 -17.30 9.62 -13.36
N THR A 256 -18.60 9.88 -13.14
CA THR A 256 -19.14 11.23 -12.97
C THR A 256 -19.03 11.75 -11.54
N GLN A 257 -18.74 10.86 -10.58
CA GLN A 257 -18.63 11.19 -9.16
C GLN A 257 -17.19 11.17 -8.67
N GLN A 258 -16.92 11.92 -7.60
CA GLN A 258 -15.60 11.95 -6.96
C GLN A 258 -15.25 10.57 -6.38
N LEU A 259 -13.99 10.13 -6.54
CA LEU A 259 -13.56 8.79 -6.11
C LEU A 259 -13.74 8.57 -4.60
N CYS A 260 -13.31 9.52 -3.77
CA CYS A 260 -13.44 9.39 -2.31
C CYS A 260 -14.89 9.33 -1.82
N ALA A 261 -15.84 9.91 -2.55
CA ALA A 261 -17.26 9.87 -2.19
C ALA A 261 -17.87 8.48 -2.43
N GLN A 262 -17.35 7.73 -3.40
CA GLN A 262 -17.83 6.39 -3.75
C GLN A 262 -17.30 5.28 -2.82
N ILE A 263 -16.29 5.58 -2.00
CA ILE A 263 -15.65 4.61 -1.09
C ILE A 263 -16.43 4.48 0.22
N ALA A 264 -17.17 5.50 0.65
CA ALA A 264 -17.83 5.50 1.96
C ALA A 264 -19.06 4.56 1.98
N LEU A 265 -19.01 3.52 2.81
CA LEU A 265 -20.10 2.58 3.06
C LEU A 265 -20.34 2.45 4.56
N GLY A 266 -21.18 3.30 5.16
CA GLY A 266 -21.55 3.20 6.57
C GLY A 266 -20.69 3.99 7.55
N ASP A 267 -20.87 3.72 8.84
CA ASP A 267 -20.30 4.49 9.94
C ASP A 267 -18.91 3.97 10.35
N LEU A 268 -17.95 4.89 10.47
CA LEU A 268 -16.63 4.65 11.06
C LEU A 268 -16.56 5.38 12.38
N ALA A 269 -16.20 4.66 13.44
CA ALA A 269 -15.99 5.23 14.76
C ALA A 269 -14.54 5.02 15.20
N VAL A 270 -14.07 5.91 16.07
CA VAL A 270 -12.75 5.81 16.68
C VAL A 270 -12.93 5.86 18.17
N GLU A 271 -12.39 4.87 18.89
CA GLU A 271 -12.36 4.86 20.35
C GLU A 271 -11.04 5.48 20.83
N PRO A 272 -11.02 6.73 21.33
CA PRO A 272 -9.79 7.46 21.62
C PRO A 272 -8.99 6.86 22.77
N ALA A 273 -9.67 6.24 23.75
CA ALA A 273 -9.01 5.67 24.93
C ALA A 273 -8.13 4.48 24.56
N THR A 274 -8.56 3.69 23.59
CA THR A 274 -7.89 2.44 23.22
C THR A 274 -7.25 2.49 21.83
N GLY A 275 -7.46 3.58 21.08
CA GLY A 275 -6.99 3.73 19.70
C GLY A 275 -7.65 2.78 18.70
N ALA A 276 -8.79 2.19 19.06
CA ALA A 276 -9.48 1.27 18.16
C ALA A 276 -10.20 2.04 17.05
N VAL A 277 -10.15 1.52 15.83
CA VAL A 277 -10.97 1.99 14.70
C VAL A 277 -12.06 0.96 14.46
N LEU A 278 -13.33 1.36 14.59
CA LEU A 278 -14.48 0.50 14.40
C LEU A 278 -15.10 0.79 13.04
N THR A 279 -15.26 -0.26 12.24
CA THR A 279 -15.86 -0.16 10.91
C THR A 279 -16.41 -1.52 10.51
N ASP A 280 -17.60 -1.53 9.93
CA ASP A 280 -18.25 -2.75 9.41
C ASP A 280 -18.36 -3.90 10.43
N GLY A 281 -18.68 -3.55 11.68
CA GLY A 281 -18.75 -4.51 12.80
C GLY A 281 -17.40 -5.08 13.25
N MET A 282 -16.29 -4.60 12.69
CA MET A 282 -14.93 -5.05 13.01
C MET A 282 -14.16 -3.99 13.80
N VAL A 283 -13.32 -4.45 14.71
CA VAL A 283 -12.42 -3.61 15.50
C VAL A 283 -11.00 -3.73 14.96
N TYR A 284 -10.43 -2.62 14.53
CA TYR A 284 -9.05 -2.54 14.05
C TYR A 284 -8.11 -2.00 15.14
N LYS A 285 -6.94 -2.63 15.25
CA LYS A 285 -5.80 -2.15 16.02
C LYS A 285 -4.63 -1.94 15.08
N THR A 286 -3.93 -0.82 15.27
CA THR A 286 -2.84 -0.41 14.39
C THR A 286 -1.52 -0.48 15.14
N LEU A 287 -0.54 -1.13 14.53
CA LEU A 287 0.83 -1.19 15.00
C LEU A 287 1.71 -0.37 14.06
N THR A 288 2.70 0.32 14.63
CA THR A 288 3.73 1.00 13.85
C THR A 288 5.12 0.67 14.34
N MET A 289 6.10 0.75 13.43
CA MET A 289 7.50 0.50 13.76
C MET A 289 8.03 1.51 14.79
N SER A 290 8.56 1.00 15.91
CA SER A 290 9.03 1.82 17.03
C SER A 290 10.53 2.07 17.03
N ALA A 291 11.31 1.37 16.21
CA ALA A 291 12.74 1.58 16.05
C ALA A 291 13.20 1.15 14.65
N ILE A 292 14.32 1.72 14.18
CA ILE A 292 14.98 1.25 12.95
C ILE A 292 15.48 -0.19 13.20
N PRO A 293 15.13 -1.17 12.33
CA PRO A 293 15.68 -2.51 12.41
C PRO A 293 17.20 -2.49 12.35
N ARG A 294 17.88 -3.31 13.17
CA ARG A 294 19.35 -3.37 13.17
C ARG A 294 19.91 -3.85 11.83
N SER A 295 19.17 -4.74 11.17
CA SER A 295 19.40 -5.21 9.81
C SER A 295 18.05 -5.45 9.17
N THR A 296 17.96 -5.21 7.86
CA THR A 296 16.83 -5.61 7.04
C THR A 296 17.29 -6.73 6.12
N THR A 297 16.38 -7.66 5.82
CA THR A 297 16.59 -8.75 4.87
C THR A 297 15.44 -8.76 3.87
N PRO A 298 15.70 -9.12 2.59
CA PRO A 298 14.64 -9.23 1.60
C PRO A 298 13.50 -10.12 2.09
N GLY A 299 12.29 -9.55 2.14
CA GLY A 299 11.11 -10.30 2.56
C GLY A 299 11.01 -10.59 4.06
N ALA A 300 11.66 -9.78 4.92
CA ALA A 300 11.57 -9.90 6.38
C ALA A 300 10.12 -9.96 6.90
N THR A 301 9.18 -9.29 6.22
CA THR A 301 7.75 -9.26 6.58
C THR A 301 6.91 -10.34 5.89
N THR A 302 7.39 -10.95 4.83
CA THR A 302 6.56 -11.75 3.90
C THR A 302 7.06 -13.17 3.67
N LEU A 303 8.33 -13.45 3.98
CA LEU A 303 8.92 -14.77 3.85
C LEU A 303 8.87 -15.56 5.17
N PRO A 304 8.82 -16.90 5.09
CA PRO A 304 8.99 -17.78 6.23
C PRO A 304 10.31 -17.53 6.96
N GLN A 305 10.24 -17.35 8.27
CA GLN A 305 11.44 -17.18 9.10
C GLN A 305 11.57 -18.35 10.07
N ALA A 306 12.81 -18.82 10.29
CA ALA A 306 13.07 -19.90 11.24
C ALA A 306 12.65 -19.52 12.67
N SER A 307 12.83 -18.25 13.07
CA SER A 307 12.37 -17.71 14.36
C SER A 307 10.86 -17.76 14.54
N LEU A 308 10.11 -17.81 13.44
CA LEU A 308 8.66 -17.94 13.43
C LEU A 308 8.19 -19.39 13.22
N GLY A 309 9.09 -20.37 13.21
CA GLY A 309 8.74 -21.77 12.91
C GLY A 309 8.36 -21.98 11.44
N TRP A 310 9.03 -21.28 10.52
CA TRP A 310 8.76 -21.30 9.07
C TRP A 310 7.37 -20.76 8.68
N PHE A 311 6.82 -19.88 9.52
CA PHE A 311 5.70 -19.00 9.19
C PHE A 311 6.19 -17.62 8.78
N SER A 312 5.40 -16.90 7.99
CA SER A 312 5.63 -15.48 7.68
C SER A 312 4.92 -14.59 8.70
N LEU A 313 5.33 -13.33 8.82
CA LEU A 313 4.59 -12.37 9.67
C LEU A 313 3.15 -12.19 9.18
N LEU A 314 2.90 -12.28 7.86
CA LEU A 314 1.56 -12.23 7.27
C LEU A 314 0.62 -13.33 7.76
N ASP A 315 1.16 -14.53 8.08
CA ASP A 315 0.36 -15.61 8.65
C ASP A 315 -0.26 -15.19 10.00
N PHE A 316 0.43 -14.36 10.77
CA PHE A 316 -0.03 -13.90 12.08
C PHE A 316 -0.93 -12.67 12.00
N ILE A 317 -0.78 -11.82 10.98
CA ILE A 317 -1.63 -10.64 10.73
C ILE A 317 -3.09 -11.07 10.48
N GLY A 318 -3.31 -12.28 9.94
CA GLY A 318 -4.65 -12.80 9.71
C GLY A 318 -5.30 -12.14 8.50
N ASP A 319 -6.43 -11.46 8.70
CA ASP A 319 -7.16 -10.72 7.67
C ASP A 319 -6.90 -9.21 7.72
N GLY A 320 -5.93 -8.81 8.54
CA GLY A 320 -5.36 -7.48 8.52
C GLY A 320 -4.50 -7.22 7.28
N PHE A 321 -3.89 -6.04 7.21
CA PHE A 321 -3.03 -5.65 6.10
C PHE A 321 -1.75 -4.98 6.62
N LEU A 322 -0.72 -4.98 5.79
CA LEU A 322 0.58 -4.37 6.08
C LEU A 322 0.89 -3.33 5.01
N THR A 323 1.47 -2.20 5.43
CA THR A 323 1.81 -1.09 4.55
C THR A 323 3.17 -0.51 4.93
N VAL A 324 4.03 -0.30 3.94
CA VAL A 324 5.29 0.44 4.07
C VAL A 324 5.18 1.71 3.25
N SER A 325 5.20 2.86 3.92
CA SER A 325 5.20 4.18 3.28
C SER A 325 6.59 4.79 3.41
N ALA A 326 7.18 5.21 2.30
CA ALA A 326 8.53 5.76 2.22
C ALA A 326 8.51 7.12 1.50
N HIS A 327 8.91 8.17 2.21
CA HIS A 327 8.91 9.54 1.70
C HIS A 327 10.34 9.94 1.32
N CYS A 328 10.58 10.13 0.02
CA CYS A 328 11.88 10.53 -0.51
C CYS A 328 12.27 11.91 0.02
N LYS A 329 13.35 11.98 0.81
CA LYS A 329 13.85 13.24 1.37
C LYS A 329 14.71 13.99 0.35
N PRO A 330 14.69 15.33 0.35
CA PRO A 330 15.67 16.13 -0.37
C PRO A 330 17.07 15.91 0.15
N VAL A 331 18.06 15.94 -0.73
CA VAL A 331 19.47 15.82 -0.33
C VAL A 331 19.85 16.87 0.72
N LYS A 332 19.31 18.09 0.60
CA LYS A 332 19.55 19.18 1.56
C LYS A 332 19.08 18.82 2.98
N ASP A 333 17.88 18.26 3.12
CA ASP A 333 17.30 17.92 4.42
C ASP A 333 18.07 16.78 5.09
N VAL A 334 18.53 15.82 4.28
CA VAL A 334 19.35 14.71 4.76
C VAL A 334 20.72 15.19 5.23
N ARG A 335 21.37 16.12 4.49
CA ARG A 335 22.63 16.74 4.95
C ARG A 335 22.45 17.45 6.29
N GLN A 336 21.41 18.27 6.41
CA GLN A 336 21.10 18.95 7.67
C GLN A 336 20.84 17.96 8.82
N PHE A 337 20.18 16.84 8.55
CA PHE A 337 19.97 15.79 9.53
C PHE A 337 21.30 15.14 9.97
N ILE A 338 22.16 14.79 9.02
CA ILE A 338 23.49 14.20 9.29
C ILE A 338 24.35 15.17 10.10
N ASP A 339 24.41 16.44 9.72
CA ASP A 339 25.20 17.46 10.42
C ASP A 339 24.72 17.67 11.86
N LYS A 340 23.39 17.80 12.05
CA LYS A 340 22.78 17.86 13.38
C LYS A 340 23.14 16.64 14.22
N ARG A 341 23.15 15.44 13.64
CA ARG A 341 23.54 14.21 14.34
C ARG A 341 25.03 14.11 14.63
N LYS A 342 25.91 14.55 13.73
CA LYS A 342 27.35 14.66 14.00
C LYS A 342 27.61 15.60 15.17
N THR A 343 26.96 16.77 15.21
CA THR A 343 27.08 17.71 16.34
C THR A 343 26.55 17.11 17.63
N PHE A 344 25.40 16.43 17.60
CA PHE A 344 24.85 15.74 18.78
C PHE A 344 25.80 14.67 19.34
N VAL A 345 26.38 13.84 18.47
CA VAL A 345 27.30 12.76 18.86
C VAL A 345 28.62 13.34 19.39
N ARG A 346 29.19 14.35 18.73
CA ARG A 346 30.43 15.03 19.17
C ARG A 346 30.24 15.86 20.44
N GLY A 347 29.03 16.36 20.69
CA GLY A 347 28.66 17.12 21.88
C GLY A 347 28.51 16.28 23.16
N GLY A 348 28.79 14.98 23.13
CA GLY A 348 28.78 14.11 24.31
C GLY A 348 27.39 13.62 24.75
N PHE A 349 26.34 13.88 23.96
CA PHE A 349 24.97 13.44 24.26
C PHE A 349 24.70 11.97 23.91
N ALA A 350 25.63 11.30 23.24
CA ALA A 350 25.55 9.88 22.92
C ALA A 350 26.35 9.04 23.93
N MET A 351 25.94 7.79 24.14
CA MET A 351 26.67 6.81 24.95
C MET A 351 28.11 6.67 24.43
N PRO A 352 29.17 6.93 25.24
CA PRO A 352 30.56 6.99 24.77
C PRO A 352 31.00 5.76 23.97
N ALA A 353 30.57 4.57 24.40
CA ALA A 353 30.88 3.30 23.72
C ALA A 353 30.31 3.18 22.30
N LYS A 354 29.26 3.94 21.95
CA LYS A 354 28.61 3.91 20.63
C LYS A 354 29.05 5.06 19.71
N VAL A 355 29.77 6.04 20.23
CA VAL A 355 30.21 7.23 19.48
C VAL A 355 31.01 6.87 18.22
N PRO A 356 32.03 5.98 18.27
CA PRO A 356 32.82 5.66 17.07
C PRO A 356 31.98 5.03 15.96
N GLN A 357 31.09 4.11 16.31
CA GLN A 357 30.22 3.44 15.35
C GLN A 357 29.23 4.42 14.71
N LEU A 358 28.59 5.28 15.52
CA LEU A 358 27.64 6.28 15.02
C LEU A 358 28.30 7.28 14.06
N LEU A 359 29.53 7.71 14.34
CA LEU A 359 30.26 8.59 13.42
C LEU A 359 30.58 7.88 12.11
N LYS A 360 31.02 6.63 12.16
CA LYS A 360 31.27 5.80 10.97
C LYS A 360 30.01 5.62 10.13
N ASP A 361 28.87 5.33 10.76
CA ASP A 361 27.59 5.16 10.06
C ASP A 361 27.14 6.48 9.39
N LEU A 362 27.32 7.63 10.06
CA LEU A 362 27.00 8.95 9.50
C LEU A 362 27.95 9.33 8.35
N GLU A 363 29.22 8.96 8.41
CA GLU A 363 30.19 9.15 7.32
C GLU A 363 29.85 8.27 6.12
N LEU A 364 29.54 6.99 6.35
CA LEU A 364 29.10 6.07 5.29
C LEU A 364 27.81 6.57 4.63
N THR A 365 26.85 7.04 5.43
CA THR A 365 25.60 7.63 4.90
C THR A 365 25.90 8.89 4.08
N SER A 366 26.84 9.73 4.51
CA SER A 366 27.29 10.90 3.74
C SER A 366 27.87 10.46 2.38
N TYR A 367 28.74 9.44 2.40
CA TYR A 367 29.35 8.87 1.19
C TYR A 367 28.32 8.31 0.21
N TRP A 368 27.32 7.55 0.68
CA TRP A 368 26.25 7.01 -0.16
C TRP A 368 25.45 8.11 -0.87
N ILE A 369 25.16 9.20 -0.17
CA ILE A 369 24.39 10.31 -0.74
C ILE A 369 25.23 11.10 -1.75
N GLU A 370 26.49 11.38 -1.43
CA GLU A 370 27.34 12.26 -2.22
C GLU A 370 27.99 11.57 -3.42
N THR A 371 28.46 10.33 -3.23
CA THR A 371 29.20 9.59 -4.25
C THR A 371 28.28 8.66 -5.03
N GLU A 372 27.49 7.84 -4.34
CA GLU A 372 26.63 6.83 -4.98
C GLU A 372 25.27 7.37 -5.42
N ARG A 373 24.94 8.63 -5.06
CA ARG A 373 23.65 9.28 -5.33
C ARG A 373 22.46 8.46 -4.81
N ARG A 374 22.66 7.74 -3.71
CA ARG A 374 21.61 7.01 -2.99
C ARG A 374 20.65 7.97 -2.33
N LYS A 375 19.40 7.53 -2.14
CA LYS A 375 18.37 8.32 -1.48
C LYS A 375 18.04 7.79 -0.10
N MET A 376 17.69 8.72 0.79
CA MET A 376 17.15 8.43 2.11
C MET A 376 15.65 8.71 2.11
N PHE A 377 14.92 7.87 2.84
CA PHE A 377 13.47 7.91 2.94
C PHE A 377 13.05 8.01 4.39
N ASP A 378 12.10 8.89 4.68
CA ASP A 378 11.34 8.77 5.92
C ASP A 378 10.34 7.63 5.75
N THR A 379 10.58 6.52 6.46
CA THR A 379 9.85 5.26 6.30
C THR A 379 8.96 4.98 7.50
N GLN A 380 7.74 4.54 7.23
CA GLN A 380 6.78 4.07 8.22
C GLN A 380 6.25 2.70 7.78
N LEU A 381 6.46 1.69 8.62
CA LEU A 381 5.79 0.40 8.51
C LEU A 381 4.59 0.43 9.45
N THR A 382 3.41 0.11 8.89
CA THR A 382 2.13 0.05 9.60
C THR A 382 1.52 -1.33 9.38
N ILE A 383 1.10 -1.97 10.47
CA ILE A 383 0.37 -3.24 10.45
C ILE A 383 -1.00 -2.98 11.07
N CYS A 384 -2.05 -3.23 10.31
CA CYS A 384 -3.42 -3.14 10.81
C CYS A 384 -3.95 -4.55 10.99
N VAL A 385 -4.29 -4.93 12.22
CA VAL A 385 -4.99 -6.17 12.53
C VAL A 385 -6.43 -5.87 12.87
N ARG A 386 -7.31 -6.84 12.69
CA ARG A 386 -8.74 -6.70 13.03
C ARG A 386 -9.25 -7.88 13.84
N GLY A 387 -10.32 -7.69 14.60
CA GLY A 387 -11.06 -8.73 15.34
C GLY A 387 -12.55 -8.39 15.41
N ALA A 388 -13.40 -9.35 15.74
CA ALA A 388 -14.84 -9.12 15.92
C ALA A 388 -15.13 -8.35 17.22
N THR A 389 -14.23 -8.48 18.19
CA THR A 389 -14.28 -7.73 19.46
C THR A 389 -12.97 -6.98 19.68
N GLU A 390 -13.01 -5.97 20.56
CA GLU A 390 -11.81 -5.24 20.94
C GLU A 390 -10.76 -6.12 21.62
N LEU A 391 -11.18 -7.04 22.48
CA LEU A 391 -10.29 -7.99 23.15
C LEU A 391 -9.56 -8.87 22.12
N GLU A 392 -10.30 -9.44 21.17
CA GLU A 392 -9.72 -10.27 20.11
C GLU A 392 -8.74 -9.47 19.24
N ALA A 393 -9.09 -8.24 18.88
CA ALA A 393 -8.23 -7.36 18.10
C ALA A 393 -6.94 -6.99 18.87
N GLN A 394 -7.05 -6.76 20.18
CA GLN A 394 -5.93 -6.46 21.06
C GLN A 394 -4.99 -7.66 21.23
N GLU A 395 -5.52 -8.84 21.54
CA GLU A 395 -4.72 -10.08 21.65
C GLU A 395 -3.99 -10.39 20.35
N ARG A 396 -4.66 -10.19 19.21
CA ARG A 396 -4.04 -10.35 17.88
C ARG A 396 -2.93 -9.32 17.65
N ALA A 397 -3.14 -8.07 18.04
CA ALA A 397 -2.13 -7.03 17.92
C ALA A 397 -0.88 -7.36 18.76
N GLU A 398 -1.07 -7.79 20.01
CA GLU A 398 0.03 -8.18 20.89
C GLU A 398 0.79 -9.40 20.34
N LYS A 399 0.07 -10.42 19.86
CA LYS A 399 0.68 -11.58 19.20
C LYS A 399 1.51 -11.16 17.98
N VAL A 400 0.98 -10.29 17.12
CA VAL A 400 1.69 -9.81 15.93
C VAL A 400 2.90 -8.96 16.31
N ARG A 401 2.79 -8.13 17.36
CA ARG A 401 3.92 -7.35 17.89
C ARG A 401 5.07 -8.27 18.31
N ASP A 402 4.76 -9.32 19.08
CA ASP A 402 5.77 -10.25 19.57
C ASP A 402 6.41 -11.03 18.41
N LYS A 403 5.62 -11.42 17.40
CA LYS A 403 6.14 -12.05 16.17
C LYS A 403 6.92 -11.12 15.27
N ALA A 404 6.61 -9.82 15.27
CA ALA A 404 7.43 -8.84 14.56
C ALA A 404 8.81 -8.70 15.22
N ALA A 405 8.87 -8.71 16.55
CA ALA A 405 10.13 -8.69 17.30
C ALA A 405 11.00 -9.94 17.02
N ASP A 406 10.38 -11.12 16.89
CA ASP A 406 11.06 -12.38 16.52
C ASP A 406 11.76 -12.30 15.14
N VAL A 407 11.34 -11.38 14.26
CA VAL A 407 11.97 -11.13 12.93
C VAL A 407 12.79 -9.84 12.89
N GLY A 408 13.06 -9.22 14.04
CA GLY A 408 13.89 -8.01 14.16
C GLY A 408 13.17 -6.70 13.85
N ILE A 409 11.83 -6.70 13.83
CA ILE A 409 10.99 -5.51 13.61
C ILE A 409 10.27 -5.14 14.90
N ASP A 410 10.82 -4.16 15.62
CA ASP A 410 10.19 -3.66 16.84
C ASP A 410 8.95 -2.82 16.49
N CYS A 411 7.78 -3.28 16.94
CA CYS A 411 6.50 -2.61 16.74
C CYS A 411 5.90 -2.12 18.05
N ARG A 412 5.11 -1.05 17.97
CA ARG A 412 4.25 -0.59 19.07
C ARG A 412 2.80 -0.61 18.61
N VAL A 413 1.93 -1.15 19.47
CA VAL A 413 0.48 -0.99 19.33
C VAL A 413 0.14 0.46 19.65
N GLU A 414 -0.44 1.17 18.69
CA GLU A 414 -0.77 2.57 18.83
C GLU A 414 -2.10 2.76 19.56
N GLN A 415 -2.19 3.87 20.30
CA GLN A 415 -3.43 4.33 20.95
C GLN A 415 -3.86 5.64 20.30
N HIS A 416 -3.33 6.78 20.77
CA HIS A 416 -3.72 8.10 20.26
C HIS A 416 -3.32 8.34 18.79
N TYR A 417 -2.21 7.75 18.32
CA TYR A 417 -1.79 7.88 16.92
C TYR A 417 -2.44 6.86 15.98
N ALA A 418 -3.15 5.86 16.52
CA ALA A 418 -3.69 4.74 15.76
C ALA A 418 -4.63 5.18 14.61
N PRO A 419 -5.54 6.16 14.78
CA PRO A 419 -6.42 6.58 13.69
C PRO A 419 -5.63 7.24 12.55
N SER A 420 -4.64 8.07 12.90
CA SER A 420 -3.78 8.71 11.89
C SER A 420 -2.95 7.68 11.14
N ALA A 421 -2.34 6.72 11.84
CA ALA A 421 -1.60 5.63 11.21
C ALA A 421 -2.49 4.75 10.31
N PHE A 422 -3.72 4.47 10.74
CA PHE A 422 -4.70 3.73 9.96
C PHE A 422 -5.09 4.44 8.66
N PHE A 423 -5.42 5.73 8.69
CA PHE A 423 -5.74 6.46 7.46
C PHE A 423 -4.53 6.68 6.55
N GLN A 424 -3.32 6.77 7.12
CA GLN A 424 -2.07 6.81 6.36
C GLN A 424 -1.74 5.46 5.70
N SER A 425 -2.20 4.34 6.26
CA SER A 425 -1.95 3.03 5.67
C SER A 425 -2.91 2.70 4.54
N LEU A 426 -4.01 3.44 4.35
CA LEU A 426 -4.90 3.28 3.20
C LEU A 426 -4.22 3.70 1.88
N PRO A 427 -4.72 3.27 0.71
CA PRO A 427 -4.19 3.67 -0.59
C PRO A 427 -4.13 5.19 -0.74
N PHE A 428 -2.97 5.70 -1.19
CA PHE A 428 -2.68 7.14 -1.28
C PHE A 428 -2.76 7.88 0.07
N GLY A 429 -2.55 7.16 1.17
CA GLY A 429 -2.92 7.52 2.54
C GLY A 429 -2.83 9.00 2.91
N PHE A 430 -3.87 9.46 3.60
CA PHE A 430 -3.96 10.82 4.10
C PHE A 430 -2.99 11.04 5.25
N ALA A 431 -2.07 12.01 5.11
CA ALA A 431 -1.08 12.32 6.13
C ALA A 431 -1.44 13.63 6.86
N PRO A 432 -2.29 13.61 7.90
CA PRO A 432 -2.60 14.82 8.66
C PRO A 432 -1.30 15.38 9.27
N THR A 433 -1.09 16.68 9.15
CA THR A 433 0.08 17.42 9.65
C THR A 433 0.09 17.47 11.17
N VAL A 434 0.38 16.34 11.82
CA VAL A 434 0.77 16.29 13.24
C VAL A 434 2.23 15.80 13.28
N PRO A 435 3.22 16.70 13.14
CA PRO A 435 4.63 16.32 13.01
C PRO A 435 5.15 15.53 14.22
N GLU A 436 4.66 15.85 15.41
CA GLU A 436 5.16 15.32 16.70
C GLU A 436 4.74 13.87 16.98
N ALA A 437 3.68 13.39 16.32
CA ALA A 437 3.16 12.03 16.52
C ALA A 437 3.66 11.01 15.47
N ARG A 438 4.34 11.48 14.41
CA ARG A 438 4.79 10.62 13.31
C ARG A 438 6.02 9.80 13.68
N ARG A 439 5.89 8.48 13.66
CA ARG A 439 7.02 7.54 13.77
C ARG A 439 7.60 7.26 12.39
N LEU A 440 8.29 8.26 11.87
CA LEU A 440 9.03 8.16 10.63
C LEU A 440 10.50 7.89 10.93
N TRP A 441 11.05 6.88 10.27
CA TRP A 441 12.42 6.46 10.45
C TRP A 441 13.19 6.67 9.16
N MET A 442 14.28 7.44 9.23
CA MET A 442 15.11 7.69 8.05
C MET A 442 15.89 6.41 7.70
N MET A 443 15.62 5.83 6.54
CA MET A 443 16.23 4.60 6.04
C MET A 443 16.80 4.80 4.63
N PRO A 444 17.89 4.12 4.27
CA PRO A 444 18.36 4.08 2.90
C PRO A 444 17.38 3.32 2.00
N ASP A 445 17.46 3.56 0.70
CA ASP A 445 16.71 2.87 -0.37
C ASP A 445 16.69 1.33 -0.20
N ARG A 446 17.82 0.70 0.12
CA ARG A 446 17.92 -0.75 0.34
C ARG A 446 17.08 -1.23 1.53
N GLY A 447 17.11 -0.50 2.64
CA GLY A 447 16.29 -0.83 3.80
C GLY A 447 14.79 -0.71 3.53
N VAL A 448 14.39 0.22 2.65
CA VAL A 448 13.00 0.30 2.17
C VAL A 448 12.67 -0.90 1.28
N ALA A 449 13.53 -1.22 0.31
CA ALA A 449 13.35 -2.33 -0.61
C ALA A 449 13.18 -3.68 0.10
N ASP A 450 13.99 -3.95 1.12
CA ASP A 450 13.93 -5.17 1.92
C ASP A 450 12.59 -5.34 2.67
N LEU A 451 12.02 -4.22 3.13
CA LEU A 451 10.73 -4.20 3.84
C LEU A 451 9.51 -4.26 2.91
N MET A 452 9.68 -4.00 1.60
CA MET A 452 8.57 -4.06 0.65
C MET A 452 8.07 -5.50 0.51
N PRO A 453 6.74 -5.73 0.50
CA PRO A 453 6.16 -7.08 0.47
C PRO A 453 6.15 -7.70 -0.94
N LEU A 454 7.32 -7.77 -1.59
CA LEU A 454 7.48 -8.20 -2.98
C LEU A 454 7.79 -9.68 -3.14
N PHE A 455 8.31 -10.29 -2.08
CA PHE A 455 8.68 -11.69 -2.04
C PHE A 455 7.63 -12.44 -1.27
N MET A 456 6.99 -13.45 -1.86
CA MET A 456 5.99 -14.25 -1.14
C MET A 456 6.31 -15.72 -1.27
N GLN A 457 5.98 -16.49 -0.22
CA GLN A 457 6.00 -17.93 -0.34
C GLN A 457 4.85 -18.35 -1.26
N SER A 458 5.17 -19.02 -2.37
CA SER A 458 4.20 -19.83 -3.08
C SER A 458 3.89 -21.04 -2.21
N ARG A 459 2.87 -20.94 -1.34
CA ARG A 459 2.30 -22.12 -0.71
C ARG A 459 1.36 -22.76 -1.74
N GLY A 460 1.92 -23.65 -2.54
CA GLY A 460 1.10 -24.62 -3.26
C GLY A 460 0.28 -25.46 -2.30
N THR A 461 -0.61 -26.26 -2.85
CA THR A 461 -1.29 -27.33 -2.13
C THR A 461 -0.27 -28.25 -1.44
N ARG A 462 -0.54 -28.68 -0.21
CA ARG A 462 0.20 -29.82 0.39
C ARG A 462 0.08 -31.10 -0.45
N ARG A 463 -0.90 -31.18 -1.35
CA ARG A 463 -1.13 -32.27 -2.31
C ARG A 463 -1.50 -31.70 -3.69
N PRO A 464 -0.55 -31.51 -4.62
CA PRO A 464 -0.89 -31.11 -5.97
C PRO A 464 -1.70 -32.23 -6.63
N GLN A 465 -2.96 -31.96 -6.98
CA GLN A 465 -3.78 -32.91 -7.74
C GLN A 465 -3.41 -32.74 -9.22
N LEU A 466 -2.78 -33.77 -9.80
CA LEU A 466 -2.66 -33.89 -11.24
C LEU A 466 -3.94 -34.54 -11.75
N LEU A 467 -4.71 -33.80 -12.57
CA LEU A 467 -5.85 -34.36 -13.27
C LEU A 467 -5.36 -35.00 -14.57
N LEU A 468 -5.40 -36.33 -14.63
CA LEU A 468 -5.02 -37.10 -15.81
C LEU A 468 -6.27 -37.71 -16.44
N HIS A 469 -6.26 -37.87 -17.75
CA HIS A 469 -7.32 -38.54 -18.49
C HIS A 469 -6.85 -39.95 -18.83
N ASN A 470 -7.65 -40.98 -18.55
CA ASN A 470 -7.37 -42.32 -19.03
C ASN A 470 -7.68 -42.44 -20.54
N ARG A 471 -7.37 -43.59 -21.15
CA ARG A 471 -7.62 -43.82 -22.58
C ARG A 471 -9.11 -43.76 -22.98
N ALA A 472 -10.03 -43.93 -22.02
CA ALA A 472 -11.47 -43.80 -22.24
C ALA A 472 -11.98 -42.37 -22.02
N GLY A 473 -11.09 -41.41 -21.73
CA GLY A 473 -11.44 -40.02 -21.41
C GLY A 473 -11.95 -39.81 -19.99
N GLU A 474 -11.92 -40.85 -19.13
CA GLU A 474 -12.36 -40.73 -17.75
C GLU A 474 -11.29 -39.98 -16.95
N PRO A 475 -11.66 -38.92 -16.22
CA PRO A 475 -10.73 -38.20 -15.37
C PRO A 475 -10.36 -39.08 -14.16
N PHE A 476 -9.07 -39.21 -13.86
CA PHE A 476 -8.62 -39.77 -12.60
C PHE A 476 -7.58 -38.84 -11.95
N ALA A 477 -7.78 -38.56 -10.66
CA ALA A 477 -6.88 -37.70 -9.90
C ALA A 477 -5.66 -38.53 -9.45
N LEU A 478 -4.47 -38.13 -9.88
CA LEU A 478 -3.21 -38.69 -9.40
C LEU A 478 -2.68 -37.80 -8.27
N ASN A 479 -2.46 -38.39 -7.10
CA ASN A 479 -1.66 -37.79 -6.03
C ASN A 479 -0.27 -38.47 -6.02
N PRO A 480 0.78 -37.84 -6.55
CA PRO A 480 2.11 -38.47 -6.64
C PRO A 480 2.90 -38.47 -5.32
N PHE A 481 2.32 -38.00 -4.20
CA PHE A 481 2.96 -37.95 -2.88
C PHE A 481 2.06 -38.42 -1.74
#